data_AF-A0AAZ3PKK7-F1
#
_entry.id   AF-A0AAZ3PKK7-F1
#
_cell.length_a   1.000
_cell.length_b   1.000
_cell.length_c   1.000
_cell.angle_alpha   90.00
_cell.angle_beta   90.00
_cell.angle_gamma   90.00
#
_symmetry.space_group_name_H-M   'P 1'
#
loop_
_entity.id
_entity.type
_entity.pdbx_description
1 polymer ?
#
loop_
_entity_poly.entity_id
_entity_poly.type
_entity_poly.pdbx_seq_one_letter_code
_entity_poly.pdbx_strand_id
1 'polypeptide(L)'
;MWVREVWSAIEVVIYGSVGAVCKLEHPATAKWYDRRDSVYIEFCVADSKDVKINFEEAKFVFSCLGGTDQVKHENEVDLFEGIDQNESIHKRTDRSVLCCLRKAEPGKAWPRLTKEKAKLTWLSVDFNNWKDWEGDSDEELGNFDNFPEGGDGDMAFNTQEAMAKMMNNMGGEDCLPDLDDVDDDESADSDDEKMPDLE
;
A
#
# COMPACT_ATOMS: atom_id res chain seq x y z
N MET A 1 10.21 -9.54 44.31
CA MET A 1 9.75 -10.91 44.00
C MET A 1 8.68 -10.81 42.93
N TRP A 2 9.08 -10.67 41.66
CA TRP A 2 8.22 -10.80 40.48
C TRP A 2 9.15 -11.24 39.35
N VAL A 3 9.25 -12.55 39.15
CA VAL A 3 10.08 -13.17 38.12
C VAL A 3 9.16 -13.51 36.95
N ARG A 4 9.36 -12.77 35.85
CA ARG A 4 9.34 -13.20 34.45
C ARG A 4 8.68 -14.57 34.17
N GLU A 5 7.42 -14.55 33.77
CA GLU A 5 6.76 -15.62 33.02
C GLU A 5 6.39 -15.07 31.65
N VAL A 6 7.19 -15.37 30.61
CA VAL A 6 6.74 -15.63 29.23
C VAL A 6 7.91 -16.27 28.45
N TRP A 7 8.29 -17.51 28.76
CA TRP A 7 9.05 -18.35 27.82
C TRP A 7 8.54 -19.78 28.04
N SER A 8 7.50 -20.16 27.32
CA SER A 8 7.06 -21.55 27.23
C SER A 8 6.95 -21.92 25.75
N ALA A 9 7.45 -23.12 25.44
CA ALA A 9 7.48 -23.79 24.15
C ALA A 9 8.68 -23.51 23.20
N ILE A 10 9.91 -23.56 23.71
CA ILE A 10 11.06 -24.02 22.90
C ILE A 10 11.95 -24.91 23.79
N GLU A 11 11.62 -26.20 23.86
CA GLU A 11 12.39 -27.35 24.38
C GLU A 11 11.33 -28.48 24.57
N VAL A 12 11.38 -29.70 24.05
CA VAL A 12 12.49 -30.63 23.82
C VAL A 12 11.98 -31.69 22.81
N VAL A 13 12.67 -31.88 21.69
CA VAL A 13 12.76 -33.20 21.04
C VAL A 13 14.23 -33.44 20.73
N ILE A 14 14.96 -33.93 21.74
CA ILE A 14 16.27 -34.55 21.54
C ILE A 14 16.24 -35.86 22.30
N TYR A 15 15.92 -36.96 21.63
CA TYR A 15 16.49 -38.29 21.91
C TYR A 15 16.28 -39.19 20.68
N GLY A 16 17.37 -39.51 19.98
CA GLY A 16 17.46 -40.71 19.15
C GLY A 16 17.73 -40.49 17.65
N SER A 17 18.94 -40.86 17.24
CA SER A 17 19.38 -41.20 15.87
C SER A 17 19.85 -40.05 14.96
N VAL A 18 21.17 -40.07 14.71
CA VAL A 18 21.92 -39.51 13.57
C VAL A 18 21.44 -38.20 12.95
N GLY A 19 22.01 -37.09 13.44
CA GLY A 19 22.42 -35.97 12.59
C GLY A 19 21.31 -35.19 11.88
N ALA A 20 20.39 -34.60 12.64
CA ALA A 20 19.65 -33.43 12.18
C ALA A 20 20.06 -32.25 13.05
N VAL A 21 20.88 -31.35 12.50
CA VAL A 21 21.06 -30.02 13.07
C VAL A 21 19.70 -29.34 12.92
N CYS A 22 18.94 -29.23 14.00
CA CYS A 22 17.71 -28.44 14.03
C CYS A 22 18.11 -26.97 13.84
N LYS A 23 18.32 -26.56 12.59
CA LYS A 23 18.45 -25.15 12.23
C LYS A 23 17.13 -24.50 12.67
N LEU A 24 17.22 -23.60 13.65
CA LEU A 24 16.13 -22.73 14.07
C LEU A 24 15.56 -22.09 12.78
N GLU A 25 14.30 -22.36 12.47
CA GLU A 25 13.67 -21.86 11.24
C GLU A 25 13.29 -20.40 11.49
N HIS A 26 13.76 -19.51 10.61
CA HIS A 26 13.57 -18.08 10.79
C HIS A 26 12.49 -17.60 9.82
N PRO A 27 11.38 -17.00 10.27
CA PRO A 27 10.38 -16.48 9.34
C PRO A 27 11.02 -15.41 8.44
N ALA A 28 10.77 -15.50 7.14
CA ALA A 28 11.11 -14.43 6.22
C ALA A 28 10.20 -13.22 6.48
N THR A 29 10.76 -12.02 6.38
CA THR A 29 9.95 -10.81 6.39
C THR A 29 9.11 -10.76 5.11
N ALA A 30 7.86 -10.35 5.24
CA ALA A 30 6.94 -10.31 4.13
C ALA A 30 6.09 -9.04 4.14
N LYS A 31 5.70 -8.64 2.94
CA LYS A 31 4.76 -7.56 2.70
C LYS A 31 3.55 -8.10 1.95
N TRP A 32 2.37 -7.60 2.24
CA TRP A 32 1.16 -8.03 1.53
C TRP A 32 0.26 -6.86 1.18
N TYR A 33 -0.51 -7.04 0.12
CA TYR A 33 -1.56 -6.11 -0.29
C TYR A 33 -2.66 -6.89 -1.00
N ASP A 34 -3.85 -6.32 -1.07
CA ASP A 34 -4.97 -6.94 -1.78
C ASP A 34 -5.39 -6.14 -3.02
N ARG A 35 -6.14 -6.85 -3.86
CA ARG A 35 -6.82 -6.36 -5.07
C ARG A 35 -8.21 -6.99 -5.11
N ARG A 36 -9.03 -6.53 -6.06
CA ARG A 36 -10.38 -7.04 -6.29
C ARG A 36 -10.45 -8.57 -6.32
N ASP A 37 -9.60 -9.20 -7.13
CA ASP A 37 -9.68 -10.66 -7.36
C ASP A 37 -8.54 -11.47 -6.73
N SER A 38 -7.52 -10.82 -6.17
CA SER A 38 -6.30 -11.51 -5.75
C SER A 38 -5.61 -10.80 -4.58
N VAL A 39 -4.85 -11.57 -3.81
CA VAL A 39 -4.01 -11.10 -2.72
C VAL A 39 -2.56 -11.38 -3.08
N TYR A 40 -1.69 -10.41 -2.82
CA TYR A 40 -0.28 -10.53 -3.13
C TYR A 40 0.53 -10.56 -1.84
N ILE A 41 1.50 -11.46 -1.77
CA ILE A 41 2.43 -11.58 -0.65
C ILE A 41 3.85 -11.64 -1.22
N GLU A 42 4.69 -10.69 -0.84
CA GLU A 42 6.09 -10.63 -1.21
C GLU A 42 6.97 -11.03 -0.02
N PHE A 43 7.72 -12.12 -0.16
CA PHE A 43 8.74 -12.55 0.80
C PHE A 43 10.09 -11.94 0.46
N CYS A 44 10.63 -11.13 1.36
CA CYS A 44 11.88 -10.38 1.19
C CYS A 44 13.11 -11.27 1.46
N VAL A 45 13.28 -12.32 0.66
CA VAL A 45 14.43 -13.24 0.74
C VAL A 45 15.30 -13.08 -0.51
N ALA A 46 16.48 -12.47 -0.31
CA ALA A 46 17.49 -12.34 -1.35
C ALA A 46 18.17 -13.68 -1.65
N ASP A 47 18.51 -13.90 -2.91
CA ASP A 47 19.18 -15.11 -3.41
C ASP A 47 18.47 -16.41 -3.00
N SER A 48 17.13 -16.37 -2.97
CA SER A 48 16.31 -17.50 -2.52
C SER A 48 16.48 -18.75 -3.39
N LYS A 49 16.75 -19.89 -2.77
CA LYS A 49 16.88 -21.22 -3.41
C LYS A 49 15.85 -22.18 -2.85
N ASP A 50 15.56 -23.24 -3.60
CA ASP A 50 14.62 -24.30 -3.20
C ASP A 50 13.28 -23.77 -2.69
N VAL A 51 12.73 -22.78 -3.41
CA VAL A 51 11.45 -22.17 -3.09
C VAL A 51 10.35 -23.21 -3.21
N LYS A 52 9.68 -23.47 -2.08
CA LYS A 52 8.53 -24.37 -1.97
C LYS A 52 7.36 -23.60 -1.42
N ILE A 53 6.25 -23.70 -2.12
CA ILE A 53 5.03 -22.98 -1.77
C ILE A 53 3.89 -23.96 -1.82
N ASN A 54 3.18 -24.09 -0.71
CA ASN A 54 1.97 -24.88 -0.60
C ASN A 54 0.78 -23.94 -0.48
N PHE A 55 -0.09 -23.98 -1.49
CA PHE A 55 -1.37 -23.29 -1.47
C PHE A 55 -2.42 -24.29 -0.98
N GLU A 56 -3.05 -24.01 0.16
CA GLU A 56 -4.22 -24.72 0.63
C GLU A 56 -5.44 -23.79 0.55
N GLU A 57 -6.65 -24.31 0.77
CA GLU A 57 -7.88 -23.51 0.62
C GLU A 57 -7.90 -22.32 1.59
N ALA A 58 -7.53 -22.53 2.85
CA ALA A 58 -7.54 -21.49 3.89
C ALA A 58 -6.17 -21.31 4.57
N LYS A 59 -5.12 -21.91 4.02
CA LYS A 59 -3.78 -21.91 4.61
C LYS A 59 -2.72 -21.75 3.52
N PHE A 60 -1.64 -21.09 3.86
CA PHE A 60 -0.52 -20.84 2.98
C PHE A 60 0.79 -21.14 3.70
N VAL A 61 1.67 -21.90 3.06
CA VAL A 61 3.00 -22.23 3.60
C VAL A 61 4.07 -21.90 2.57
N PHE A 62 5.03 -21.09 2.98
CA PHE A 62 6.20 -20.72 2.20
C PHE A 62 7.46 -21.25 2.89
N SER A 63 8.36 -21.87 2.12
CA SER A 63 9.65 -22.34 2.59
C SER A 63 10.73 -22.10 1.55
N CYS A 64 11.89 -21.61 1.94
CA CYS A 64 13.04 -21.46 1.05
C CYS A 64 14.37 -21.44 1.80
N LEU A 65 15.47 -21.53 1.06
CA LEU A 65 16.82 -21.29 1.56
C LEU A 65 17.29 -19.89 1.12
N GLY A 66 17.67 -19.04 2.07
CA GLY A 66 18.16 -17.69 1.81
C GLY A 66 19.69 -17.59 1.86
N GLY A 67 20.25 -16.74 0.98
CA GLY A 67 21.66 -16.33 1.01
C GLY A 67 22.70 -17.42 0.75
N THR A 68 23.97 -17.07 0.93
CA THR A 68 25.10 -18.02 0.83
C THR A 68 25.09 -19.06 1.93
N ASP A 69 24.61 -18.68 3.11
CA ASP A 69 24.64 -19.52 4.33
C ASP A 69 23.52 -20.58 4.36
N GLN A 70 22.66 -20.59 3.33
CA GLN A 70 21.54 -21.51 3.19
C GLN A 70 20.68 -21.52 4.47
N VAL A 71 20.29 -20.32 4.91
CA VAL A 71 19.42 -20.14 6.08
C VAL A 71 18.02 -20.59 5.68
N LYS A 72 17.43 -21.51 6.45
CA LYS A 72 16.07 -21.98 6.19
C LYS A 72 15.08 -20.92 6.67
N HIS A 73 14.25 -20.47 5.74
CA HIS A 73 13.09 -19.62 6.02
C HIS A 73 11.82 -20.41 5.84
N GLU A 74 10.90 -20.27 6.80
CA GLU A 74 9.59 -20.89 6.76
C GLU A 74 8.54 -19.93 7.33
N ASN A 75 7.43 -19.79 6.62
CA ASN A 75 6.34 -18.91 6.98
C ASN A 75 5.02 -19.67 6.77
N GLU A 76 4.20 -19.68 7.81
CA GLU A 76 2.88 -20.27 7.80
C GLU A 76 1.83 -19.20 8.13
N VAL A 77 0.74 -19.19 7.36
CA VAL A 77 -0.36 -18.24 7.52
C VAL A 77 -1.68 -18.95 7.29
N ASP A 78 -2.57 -18.88 8.29
CA ASP A 78 -3.99 -19.17 8.11
C ASP A 78 -4.68 -17.95 7.50
N LEU A 79 -5.19 -18.10 6.29
CA LEU A 79 -5.75 -17.00 5.50
C LEU A 79 -7.10 -16.55 6.04
N PHE A 80 -7.41 -15.26 5.85
CA PHE A 80 -8.67 -14.67 6.27
C PHE A 80 -9.88 -15.35 5.61
N GLU A 81 -9.77 -15.62 4.32
CA GLU A 81 -10.77 -16.30 3.51
C GLU A 81 -10.14 -17.32 2.57
N GLY A 82 -11.00 -18.12 1.94
CA GLY A 82 -10.60 -19.15 0.99
C GLY A 82 -9.90 -18.60 -0.27
N ILE A 83 -8.96 -19.36 -0.81
CA ILE A 83 -8.27 -19.09 -2.08
C ILE A 83 -8.38 -20.26 -3.05
N ASP A 84 -8.26 -19.99 -4.35
CA ASP A 84 -8.13 -21.03 -5.36
C ASP A 84 -6.67 -21.44 -5.53
N GLN A 85 -6.37 -22.68 -5.19
CA GLN A 85 -5.01 -23.26 -5.27
C GLN A 85 -4.51 -23.37 -6.71
N ASN A 86 -5.39 -23.57 -7.68
CA ASN A 86 -5.01 -23.81 -9.08
C ASN A 86 -4.67 -22.52 -9.82
N GLU A 87 -5.36 -21.43 -9.47
CA GLU A 87 -5.11 -20.11 -10.05
C GLU A 87 -4.07 -19.30 -9.26
N SER A 88 -3.65 -19.80 -8.08
CA SER A 88 -2.59 -19.18 -7.29
C SER A 88 -1.22 -19.50 -7.88
N ILE A 89 -0.41 -18.46 -8.08
CA ILE A 89 0.91 -18.57 -8.72
C ILE A 89 1.98 -17.87 -7.89
N HIS A 90 3.25 -18.16 -8.17
CA HIS A 90 4.36 -17.44 -7.58
C HIS A 90 5.42 -17.11 -8.61
N LYS A 91 6.17 -16.04 -8.34
CA LYS A 91 7.28 -15.56 -9.14
C LYS A 91 8.48 -15.32 -8.23
N ARG A 92 9.54 -16.08 -8.47
CA ARG A 92 10.84 -15.83 -7.83
C ARG A 92 11.57 -14.73 -8.58
N THR A 93 12.14 -13.79 -7.85
CA THR A 93 13.18 -12.87 -8.32
C THR A 93 14.44 -13.08 -7.49
N ASP A 94 15.53 -12.39 -7.83
CA ASP A 94 16.76 -12.50 -7.05
C ASP A 94 16.68 -11.76 -5.71
N ARG A 95 15.72 -10.83 -5.56
CA ARG A 95 15.56 -10.01 -4.36
C ARG A 95 14.43 -10.48 -3.45
N SER A 96 13.41 -11.11 -4.02
CA SER A 96 12.19 -11.49 -3.31
C SER A 96 11.41 -12.58 -4.05
N VAL A 97 10.48 -13.21 -3.35
CA VAL A 97 9.50 -14.14 -3.93
C VAL A 97 8.11 -13.53 -3.81
N LEU A 98 7.48 -13.24 -4.95
CA LEU A 98 6.12 -12.71 -5.00
C LEU A 98 5.13 -13.85 -5.21
N CYS A 99 4.15 -13.96 -4.33
CA CYS A 99 3.04 -14.91 -4.42
C CYS A 99 1.77 -14.14 -4.77
N CYS A 100 1.02 -14.64 -5.75
CA CYS A 100 -0.30 -14.15 -6.11
C CYS A 100 -1.32 -15.23 -5.74
N LEU A 101 -2.14 -14.95 -4.73
CA LEU A 101 -3.20 -15.81 -4.26
C LEU A 101 -4.51 -15.38 -4.93
N ARG A 102 -5.14 -16.27 -5.68
CA ARG A 102 -6.46 -16.00 -6.25
C ARG A 102 -7.52 -16.12 -5.17
N LYS A 103 -8.30 -15.07 -4.93
CA LYS A 103 -9.41 -15.13 -3.95
C LYS A 103 -10.48 -16.09 -4.46
N ALA A 104 -11.03 -16.95 -3.59
CA ALA A 104 -12.16 -17.79 -3.96
C ALA A 104 -13.43 -16.95 -4.23
N GLU A 105 -13.60 -15.86 -3.48
CA GLU A 105 -14.66 -14.86 -3.69
C GLU A 105 -14.03 -13.55 -4.21
N PRO A 106 -14.07 -13.29 -5.54
CA PRO A 106 -13.62 -12.01 -6.09
C PRO A 106 -14.52 -10.87 -5.64
N GLY A 107 -13.96 -9.67 -5.48
CA GLY A 107 -14.69 -8.46 -5.08
C GLY A 107 -14.84 -8.26 -3.58
N LYS A 108 -14.28 -9.14 -2.74
CA LYS A 108 -14.30 -9.02 -1.28
C LYS A 108 -12.99 -8.43 -0.76
N ALA A 109 -12.99 -7.28 -0.09
CA ALA A 109 -11.75 -6.80 0.54
C ALA A 109 -11.35 -7.62 1.74
N TRP A 110 -10.04 -7.75 1.87
CA TRP A 110 -9.43 -8.45 2.98
C TRP A 110 -8.90 -7.39 3.97
N PRO A 111 -9.60 -7.15 5.10
CA PRO A 111 -9.12 -6.18 6.10
C PRO A 111 -7.83 -6.65 6.78
N ARG A 112 -7.54 -7.94 6.70
CA ARG A 112 -6.31 -8.59 7.19
C ARG A 112 -6.01 -9.81 6.34
N LEU A 113 -4.74 -10.20 6.30
CA LEU A 113 -4.33 -11.43 5.62
C LEU A 113 -4.70 -12.69 6.41
N THR A 114 -4.61 -12.61 7.74
CA THR A 114 -4.78 -13.76 8.64
C THR A 114 -6.22 -13.92 9.12
N LYS A 115 -6.66 -15.15 9.35
CA LYS A 115 -7.96 -15.42 10.01
C LYS A 115 -8.00 -14.82 11.41
N GLU A 116 -6.95 -15.08 12.19
CA GLU A 116 -6.81 -14.56 13.54
C GLU A 116 -6.43 -13.08 13.55
N LYS A 117 -6.79 -12.41 14.64
CA LYS A 117 -6.37 -11.01 14.92
C LYS A 117 -4.93 -10.93 15.45
N ALA A 118 -4.27 -12.07 15.65
CA ALA A 118 -2.89 -12.12 16.10
C ALA A 118 -1.97 -11.44 15.07
N LYS A 119 -1.15 -10.49 15.53
CA LYS A 119 -0.21 -9.78 14.66
C LYS A 119 1.04 -10.64 14.47
N LEU A 120 1.30 -11.04 13.23
CA LEU A 120 2.55 -11.69 12.85
C LEU A 120 3.67 -10.64 12.78
N THR A 121 4.76 -10.84 13.52
CA THR A 121 5.87 -9.86 13.60
C THR A 121 6.63 -9.69 12.28
N TRP A 122 6.60 -10.73 11.44
CA TRP A 122 7.30 -10.77 10.16
C TRP A 122 6.44 -10.26 8.99
N LEU A 123 5.14 -10.06 9.18
CA LEU A 123 4.20 -9.65 8.13
C LEU A 123 3.83 -8.17 8.28
N SER A 124 3.87 -7.43 7.17
CA SER A 124 3.51 -6.01 7.13
C SER A 124 2.71 -5.68 5.87
N VAL A 125 1.99 -4.55 5.87
CA VAL A 125 1.25 -4.08 4.68
C VAL A 125 2.24 -3.46 3.69
N ASP A 126 2.07 -3.76 2.40
CA ASP A 126 2.82 -3.12 1.33
C ASP A 126 2.18 -1.79 0.92
N PHE A 127 2.55 -0.70 1.59
CA PHE A 127 2.02 0.64 1.30
C PHE A 127 2.36 1.14 -0.11
N ASN A 128 3.40 0.60 -0.76
CA ASN A 128 3.76 1.04 -2.12
C ASN A 128 2.75 0.53 -3.16
N ASN A 129 2.22 -0.67 -2.92
CA ASN A 129 1.26 -1.31 -3.83
C ASN A 129 -0.18 -1.24 -3.31
N TRP A 130 -0.42 -0.92 -2.04
CA TRP A 130 -1.78 -0.86 -1.49
C TRP A 130 -2.63 0.21 -2.19
N LYS A 131 -3.89 -0.15 -2.46
CA LYS A 131 -4.89 0.73 -3.08
C LYS A 131 -6.25 0.46 -2.44
N ASP A 132 -7.03 1.50 -2.19
CA ASP A 132 -8.44 1.36 -1.85
C ASP A 132 -9.24 1.15 -3.14
N TRP A 133 -9.47 -0.10 -3.49
CA TRP A 133 -10.14 -0.49 -4.74
C TRP A 133 -11.64 -0.75 -4.56
N GLU A 134 -12.17 -0.73 -3.32
CA GLU A 134 -13.61 -0.84 -3.06
C GLU A 134 -14.33 0.48 -3.40
N GLY A 135 -13.66 1.61 -3.24
CA GLY A 135 -14.16 2.94 -3.57
C GLY A 135 -14.12 3.31 -5.07
N ASP A 136 -13.35 2.59 -5.89
CA ASP A 136 -13.25 2.75 -7.35
C ASP A 136 -14.44 2.06 -8.06
N SER A 137 -15.67 2.34 -7.60
CA SER A 137 -16.84 2.15 -8.45
C SER A 137 -16.80 3.18 -9.57
N ASP A 138 -17.20 2.74 -10.76
CA ASP A 138 -17.31 3.41 -12.07
C ASP A 138 -18.08 4.77 -12.11
N GLU A 139 -17.95 5.64 -11.11
CA GLU A 139 -18.65 6.93 -11.01
C GLU A 139 -17.83 8.13 -11.52
N GLU A 140 -16.75 7.90 -12.29
CA GLU A 140 -16.04 8.97 -13.03
C GLU A 140 -16.15 8.86 -14.57
N LEU A 141 -17.20 8.19 -15.08
CA LEU A 141 -17.62 8.30 -16.48
C LEU A 141 -19.04 8.88 -16.64
N GLY A 142 -19.51 9.65 -15.65
CA GLY A 142 -20.91 10.07 -15.53
C GLY A 142 -21.20 11.58 -15.55
N ASN A 143 -20.27 12.48 -15.91
CA ASN A 143 -20.60 13.92 -15.94
C ASN A 143 -19.91 14.79 -17.00
N PHE A 144 -19.50 14.22 -18.14
CA PHE A 144 -19.23 15.06 -19.33
C PHE A 144 -20.49 15.35 -20.17
N ASP A 145 -21.62 14.71 -19.86
CA ASP A 145 -22.88 14.89 -20.60
C ASP A 145 -23.71 16.14 -20.21
N ASN A 146 -23.09 17.11 -19.53
CA ASN A 146 -23.63 18.47 -19.45
C ASN A 146 -23.08 19.40 -20.54
N PHE A 147 -22.42 18.85 -21.56
CA PHE A 147 -22.35 19.50 -22.86
C PHE A 147 -23.67 19.28 -23.60
N PRO A 148 -24.49 20.33 -23.84
CA PRO A 148 -25.60 20.21 -24.76
C PRO A 148 -25.05 19.94 -26.16
N GLU A 149 -25.04 18.66 -26.55
CA GLU A 149 -24.81 18.24 -27.93
C GLU A 149 -26.06 18.58 -28.75
N GLY A 150 -26.04 19.75 -29.37
CA GLY A 150 -27.11 20.17 -30.26
C GLY A 150 -26.95 21.60 -30.78
N GLY A 151 -26.06 21.78 -31.77
CA GLY A 151 -26.15 22.92 -32.68
C GLY A 151 -24.83 23.63 -32.91
N ASP A 152 -24.16 23.25 -34.01
CA ASP A 152 -23.43 24.11 -34.94
C ASP A 152 -22.60 25.27 -34.38
N GLY A 153 -21.28 25.15 -34.58
CA GLY A 153 -20.44 26.17 -35.23
C GLY A 153 -20.44 27.61 -34.68
N ASP A 154 -19.24 28.10 -34.39
CA ASP A 154 -18.90 29.51 -34.14
C ASP A 154 -19.38 30.12 -32.82
N MET A 155 -18.52 30.06 -31.80
CA MET A 155 -18.33 31.19 -30.88
C MET A 155 -16.84 31.41 -30.63
N ALA A 156 -16.12 31.66 -31.72
CA ALA A 156 -14.92 32.47 -31.65
C ALA A 156 -15.32 33.91 -31.27
N PHE A 157 -14.54 34.51 -30.37
CA PHE A 157 -14.29 35.95 -30.35
C PHE A 157 -15.49 36.84 -29.95
N ASN A 158 -15.74 37.02 -28.64
CA ASN A 158 -16.08 38.34 -28.06
C ASN A 158 -16.28 38.24 -26.55
N THR A 159 -15.16 38.27 -25.81
CA THR A 159 -15.12 38.50 -24.36
C THR A 159 -15.69 39.86 -23.93
N GLN A 160 -16.04 40.75 -24.87
CA GLN A 160 -16.58 42.08 -24.58
C GLN A 160 -18.10 42.12 -24.41
N GLU A 161 -18.86 41.28 -25.12
CA GLU A 161 -20.34 41.29 -25.04
C GLU A 161 -20.88 40.49 -23.83
N ALA A 162 -20.19 39.42 -23.44
CA ALA A 162 -20.52 38.66 -22.23
C ALA A 162 -20.32 39.51 -20.95
N MET A 163 -19.29 40.36 -20.93
CA MET A 163 -19.06 41.32 -19.85
C MET A 163 -20.11 42.43 -19.82
N ALA A 164 -20.51 42.95 -20.99
CA ALA A 164 -21.55 43.99 -21.09
C ALA A 164 -22.92 43.50 -20.58
N LYS A 165 -23.25 42.21 -20.77
CA LYS A 165 -24.48 41.59 -20.26
C LYS A 165 -24.47 41.38 -18.74
N MET A 166 -23.30 41.15 -18.13
CA MET A 166 -23.15 41.10 -16.67
C MET A 166 -23.23 42.50 -16.03
N MET A 167 -22.71 43.54 -16.69
CA MET A 167 -22.79 44.91 -16.18
C MET A 167 -24.20 45.53 -16.27
N ASN A 168 -25.03 45.10 -17.23
CA ASN A 168 -26.39 45.65 -17.39
C ASN A 168 -27.38 45.24 -16.29
N ASN A 169 -26.98 44.41 -15.31
CA ASN A 169 -27.83 43.97 -14.20
C ASN A 169 -27.35 44.45 -12.81
N MET A 170 -26.36 45.34 -12.73
CA MET A 170 -25.84 45.87 -11.45
C MET A 170 -25.51 47.37 -11.52
N GLY A 171 -26.49 48.16 -11.98
CA GLY A 171 -26.47 49.61 -11.86
C GLY A 171 -27.17 50.09 -10.58
N GLY A 172 -26.38 50.63 -9.65
CA GLY A 172 -26.81 51.28 -8.40
C GLY A 172 -25.62 51.29 -7.43
N GLU A 173 -24.59 52.10 -7.66
CA GLU A 173 -24.44 53.50 -7.21
C GLU A 173 -23.43 53.58 -6.04
N ASP A 174 -22.54 54.57 -6.13
CA ASP A 174 -21.48 54.97 -5.21
C ASP A 174 -20.13 54.21 -5.25
N CYS A 175 -18.95 54.83 -5.38
CA CYS A 175 -18.52 56.15 -5.83
C CYS A 175 -16.97 56.08 -5.82
N LEU A 176 -16.37 56.14 -7.01
CA LEU A 176 -15.05 56.69 -7.37
C LEU A 176 -13.71 56.11 -6.80
N PRO A 177 -12.65 56.12 -7.64
CA PRO A 177 -11.28 55.75 -7.27
C PRO A 177 -10.49 56.97 -6.76
N ASP A 178 -9.64 56.78 -5.77
CA ASP A 178 -8.50 57.68 -5.53
C ASP A 178 -7.21 56.86 -5.63
N LEU A 179 -6.34 57.34 -6.51
CA LEU A 179 -4.94 56.99 -6.63
C LEU A 179 -4.18 57.80 -5.56
N ASP A 180 -3.08 57.23 -5.05
CA ASP A 180 -2.10 57.71 -4.04
C ASP A 180 -2.13 56.71 -2.86
N ASP A 181 -1.11 55.91 -2.55
CA ASP A 181 0.32 56.20 -2.50
C ASP A 181 1.15 54.93 -2.78
N VAL A 182 2.27 55.15 -3.45
CA VAL A 182 3.48 54.31 -3.39
C VAL A 182 4.16 54.51 -2.03
N ASP A 183 4.88 53.49 -1.57
CA ASP A 183 5.74 53.39 -0.35
C ASP A 183 5.18 52.33 0.61
N ASP A 184 5.94 51.42 1.19
CA ASP A 184 7.37 51.10 1.21
C ASP A 184 7.48 49.81 2.05
N ASP A 185 8.55 49.05 1.85
CA ASP A 185 9.24 48.20 2.83
C ASP A 185 8.44 47.26 3.78
N GLU A 186 8.72 45.97 3.92
CA GLU A 186 10.00 45.39 4.31
C GLU A 186 9.93 43.88 4.09
N SER A 187 10.84 43.36 3.27
CA SER A 187 11.21 41.96 3.28
C SER A 187 12.49 41.80 4.08
N ALA A 188 12.35 41.45 5.36
CA ALA A 188 13.42 41.01 6.25
C ALA A 188 12.79 40.02 7.27
N ASP A 189 13.42 38.97 7.77
CA ASP A 189 14.85 38.69 7.81
C ASP A 189 15.08 37.19 8.04
N SER A 190 16.28 36.77 7.68
CA SER A 190 16.88 35.47 7.88
C SER A 190 17.08 35.17 9.38
N ASP A 191 16.41 34.15 9.94
CA ASP A 191 16.74 33.65 11.28
C ASP A 191 17.88 32.63 11.21
N ASP A 192 19.08 33.20 11.42
CA ASP A 192 20.38 32.58 11.60
C ASP A 192 20.44 31.89 12.98
N GLU A 193 19.87 30.68 13.11
CA GLU A 193 20.13 29.82 14.28
C GLU A 193 21.50 29.13 14.15
N LYS A 194 22.50 29.84 14.68
CA LYS A 194 23.89 29.43 14.90
C LYS A 194 24.01 28.04 15.55
N MET A 195 24.57 27.08 14.81
CA MET A 195 24.88 25.73 15.32
C MET A 195 25.87 25.79 16.50
N PRO A 196 25.68 24.99 17.57
CA PRO A 196 26.63 24.90 18.67
C PRO A 196 27.86 24.07 18.28
N ASP A 197 29.05 24.53 18.68
CA ASP A 197 30.31 23.79 18.53
C ASP A 197 30.31 22.54 19.43
N LEU A 198 30.72 21.41 18.85
CA LEU A 198 30.91 20.14 19.54
C LEU A 198 32.28 20.13 20.25
N GLU A 199 32.24 19.99 21.58
CA GLU A 199 33.41 19.59 22.40
C GLU A 199 33.71 18.09 22.26
#